data_AF-T1HI81-F1
#
_entry.id   AF-T1HI81-F1
#
_cell.length_a   1.000
_cell.length_b   1.000
_cell.length_c   1.000
_cell.angle_alpha   90.00
_cell.angle_beta   90.00
_cell.angle_gamma   90.00
#
_symmetry.space_group_name_H-M   'P 1'
#
loop_
_entity.id
_entity.type
_entity.pdbx_description
1 polymer ?
#
loop_
_entity_poly.entity_id
_entity_poly.type
_entity_poly.pdbx_seq_one_letter_code
_entity_poly.pdbx_strand_id
1 'polypeptide(L)'
;MEQKIVEEETAKRIEVLVNKRVEEELEKRKEEIEAEVLRRVEEAKKEMQREMMLEMERRKQQLLDEEKRREEEENKKREALEQIMAENNRKIEEAQKKLAEERLAMVEEQRKMEEERQKMRKEAEKRKKEEQKKILGKNNSRPKLSFSLKPITAWATCKLPE
;
A
#
# COMPACT_ATOMS: atom_id res chain seq x y z
N MET A 1 -61.56 -86.06 56.32
CA MET A 1 -60.97 -85.63 55.03
C MET A 1 -61.46 -84.24 54.64
N GLU A 2 -62.73 -83.91 54.84
CA GLU A 2 -63.30 -82.60 54.49
C GLU A 2 -62.61 -81.40 55.17
N GLN A 3 -62.28 -81.47 56.46
CA GLN A 3 -61.60 -80.36 57.16
C GLN A 3 -60.23 -80.00 56.55
N LYS A 4 -59.46 -80.98 56.08
CA LYS A 4 -58.16 -80.73 55.43
C LYS A 4 -58.32 -80.05 54.06
N ILE A 5 -59.38 -80.37 53.33
CA ILE A 5 -59.68 -79.75 52.03
C ILE A 5 -60.08 -78.28 52.24
N VAL A 6 -60.88 -77.98 53.27
CA VAL A 6 -61.29 -76.61 53.62
C VAL A 6 -60.09 -75.77 54.08
N GLU A 7 -59.19 -76.31 54.90
CA GLU A 7 -57.96 -75.60 55.30
C GLU A 7 -57.05 -75.28 54.11
N GLU A 8 -56.90 -76.22 53.18
CA GLU A 8 -56.07 -76.03 51.98
C GLU A 8 -56.67 -74.99 51.03
N GLU A 9 -57.98 -75.01 50.83
CA GLU A 9 -58.69 -74.02 50.02
C GLU A 9 -58.61 -72.62 50.65
N THR A 10 -58.68 -72.54 51.98
CA THR A 10 -58.52 -71.29 52.73
C THR A 10 -57.09 -70.77 52.64
N ALA A 11 -56.08 -71.62 52.75
CA ALA A 11 -54.67 -71.26 52.60
C ALA A 11 -54.36 -70.72 51.20
N LYS A 12 -54.86 -71.38 50.14
CA LYS A 12 -54.74 -70.90 48.76
C LYS A 12 -55.40 -69.53 48.56
N ARG A 13 -56.55 -69.29 49.20
CA ARG A 13 -57.26 -68.01 49.10
C ARG A 13 -56.51 -66.88 49.82
N ILE A 14 -55.90 -67.19 50.97
CA ILE A 14 -55.03 -66.25 51.68
C ILE A 14 -53.79 -65.93 50.84
N GLU A 15 -53.14 -66.95 50.26
CA GLU A 15 -51.97 -66.79 49.40
C GLU A 15 -52.26 -65.85 48.20
N VAL A 16 -53.38 -66.07 47.50
CA VAL A 16 -53.79 -65.21 46.38
C VAL A 16 -54.04 -63.77 46.83
N LEU A 17 -54.69 -63.56 47.97
CA LEU A 17 -54.96 -62.21 48.50
C LEU A 17 -53.67 -61.51 48.96
N VAL A 18 -52.73 -62.24 49.56
CA VAL A 18 -51.43 -61.71 49.97
C VAL A 18 -50.60 -61.36 48.74
N ASN A 19 -50.49 -62.26 47.77
CA ASN A 19 -49.75 -62.02 46.54
C ASN A 19 -50.28 -60.80 45.78
N LYS A 20 -51.61 -60.70 45.63
CA LYS A 20 -52.23 -59.54 44.96
C LYS A 20 -51.92 -58.22 45.68
N ARG A 21 -52.01 -58.21 47.02
CA ARG A 21 -51.71 -57.00 47.80
C ARG A 21 -50.22 -56.64 47.76
N VAL A 22 -49.34 -57.63 47.73
CA VAL A 22 -47.89 -57.41 47.59
C VAL A 22 -47.56 -56.87 46.19
N GLU A 23 -48.17 -57.41 45.15
CA GLU A 23 -47.99 -56.98 43.76
C GLU A 23 -48.46 -55.52 43.57
N GLU A 24 -49.63 -55.17 44.08
CA GLU A 24 -50.15 -53.78 44.04
C GLU A 24 -49.22 -52.78 44.77
N GLU A 25 -48.63 -53.17 45.90
CA GLU A 25 -47.70 -52.31 46.64
C GLU A 25 -46.32 -52.21 45.97
N LEU A 26 -45.87 -53.28 45.33
CA LEU A 26 -44.64 -53.27 44.53
C LEU A 26 -44.80 -52.41 43.27
N GLU A 27 -45.95 -52.48 42.60
CA GLU A 27 -46.23 -51.67 41.41
C GLU A 27 -46.23 -50.18 41.75
N LYS A 28 -46.91 -49.76 42.84
CA LYS A 28 -46.89 -48.36 43.29
C LYS A 28 -45.47 -47.86 43.59
N ARG A 29 -44.69 -48.65 44.33
CA ARG A 29 -43.30 -48.29 44.64
C ARG A 29 -42.44 -48.21 43.40
N LYS A 30 -42.66 -49.11 42.43
CA LYS A 30 -41.96 -49.10 41.16
C LYS A 30 -42.31 -47.86 40.35
N GLU A 31 -43.59 -47.48 40.26
CA GLU A 31 -44.02 -46.24 39.58
C GLU A 31 -43.41 -44.99 40.23
N GLU A 32 -43.39 -44.91 41.56
CA GLU A 32 -42.75 -43.81 42.29
C GLU A 32 -41.24 -43.72 42.01
N ILE A 33 -40.56 -44.86 42.01
CA ILE A 33 -39.12 -44.94 41.73
C ILE A 33 -38.85 -44.57 40.27
N GLU A 34 -39.63 -45.11 39.31
CA GLU A 34 -39.49 -44.80 37.89
C GLU A 34 -39.70 -43.31 37.62
N ALA A 35 -40.72 -42.69 38.23
CA ALA A 35 -40.97 -41.26 38.11
C ALA A 35 -39.81 -40.40 38.64
N GLU A 36 -39.24 -40.75 39.80
CA GLU A 36 -38.09 -40.04 40.38
C GLU A 36 -36.82 -40.23 39.53
N VAL A 37 -36.57 -41.45 39.03
CA VAL A 37 -35.44 -41.74 38.12
C VAL A 37 -35.58 -40.93 36.83
N LEU A 38 -36.76 -40.91 36.23
CA LEU A 38 -37.04 -40.12 35.04
C LEU A 38 -36.80 -38.63 35.29
N ARG A 39 -37.26 -38.09 36.42
CA ARG A 39 -37.02 -36.68 36.77
C ARG A 39 -35.53 -36.36 36.85
N ARG A 40 -34.74 -37.20 37.53
CA ARG A 40 -33.28 -36.98 37.65
C ARG A 40 -32.55 -37.11 36.32
N VAL A 41 -32.95 -38.05 35.48
CA VAL A 41 -32.36 -38.21 34.13
C VAL A 41 -32.68 -37.01 33.25
N GLU A 42 -33.92 -36.50 33.29
CA GLU A 42 -34.34 -35.31 32.55
C GLU A 42 -33.57 -34.06 33.01
N GLU A 43 -33.43 -33.88 34.33
CA GLU A 43 -32.65 -32.78 34.92
C GLU A 43 -31.17 -32.85 34.50
N ALA A 44 -30.55 -34.03 34.61
CA ALA A 44 -29.15 -34.23 34.21
C ALA A 44 -28.95 -34.01 32.70
N LYS A 45 -29.88 -34.51 31.86
CA LYS A 45 -29.87 -34.30 30.41
C LYS A 45 -29.98 -32.81 30.08
N LYS A 46 -30.85 -32.08 30.78
CA LYS A 46 -31.04 -30.64 30.56
C LYS A 46 -29.80 -29.84 30.94
N GLU A 47 -29.13 -30.19 32.04
CA GLU A 47 -27.88 -29.55 32.44
C GLU A 47 -26.78 -29.81 31.39
N MET A 48 -26.58 -31.07 31.02
CA MET A 48 -25.61 -31.46 30.00
C MET A 48 -25.88 -30.77 28.66
N GLN A 49 -27.14 -30.67 28.23
CA GLN A 49 -27.51 -29.94 27.01
C GLN A 49 -27.18 -28.46 27.10
N ARG A 50 -27.42 -27.82 28.25
CA ARG A 50 -27.08 -26.41 28.46
C ARG A 50 -25.57 -26.18 28.37
N GLU A 51 -24.79 -27.00 29.08
CA GLU A 51 -23.33 -26.90 29.05
C GLU A 51 -22.77 -27.13 27.64
N MET A 52 -23.30 -28.14 26.92
CA MET A 52 -22.89 -28.41 25.54
C MET A 52 -23.20 -27.23 24.61
N MET A 53 -24.37 -26.60 24.75
CA MET A 53 -24.73 -25.42 23.97
C MET A 53 -23.79 -24.23 24.26
N LEU A 54 -23.51 -23.96 25.53
CA LEU A 54 -22.59 -22.90 25.95
C LEU A 54 -21.17 -23.14 25.43
N GLU A 55 -20.69 -24.38 25.47
CA GLU A 55 -19.38 -24.73 24.93
C GLU A 55 -19.33 -24.53 23.41
N MET A 56 -20.38 -24.94 22.69
CA MET A 56 -20.47 -24.75 21.24
C MET A 56 -20.50 -23.27 20.86
N GLU A 57 -21.26 -22.44 21.58
CA GLU A 57 -21.28 -20.99 21.39
C GLU A 57 -19.91 -20.36 21.65
N ARG A 58 -19.23 -20.76 22.73
CA ARG A 58 -17.88 -20.29 23.04
C ARG A 58 -16.89 -20.65 21.95
N ARG A 59 -16.90 -21.90 21.47
CA ARG A 59 -16.03 -22.35 20.37
C ARG A 59 -16.31 -21.57 19.09
N LYS A 60 -17.59 -21.36 18.75
CA LYS A 60 -17.99 -20.54 17.60
C LYS A 60 -17.47 -19.11 17.73
N GLN A 61 -17.61 -18.50 18.90
CA GLN A 61 -17.12 -17.15 19.15
C GLN A 61 -15.59 -17.06 19.02
N GLN A 62 -14.85 -18.03 19.58
CA GLN A 62 -13.40 -18.10 19.45
C GLN A 62 -12.95 -18.23 17.99
N LEU A 63 -13.65 -19.02 17.17
CA LEU A 63 -13.35 -19.14 15.74
C LEU A 63 -13.61 -17.83 14.99
N LEU A 64 -14.72 -17.15 15.30
CA LEU A 64 -15.02 -15.86 14.69
C LEU A 64 -14.02 -14.78 15.08
N ASP A 65 -13.60 -14.74 16.34
CA ASP A 65 -12.62 -13.76 16.82
C ASP A 65 -11.21 -14.05 16.24
N GLU A 66 -10.83 -15.32 16.10
CA GLU A 66 -9.59 -15.72 15.43
C GLU A 66 -9.58 -15.32 13.95
N GLU A 67 -10.67 -15.56 13.22
CA GLU A 67 -10.80 -15.17 11.82
C GLU A 67 -10.77 -13.65 11.65
N LYS A 68 -11.47 -12.89 12.50
CA LYS A 68 -11.39 -11.43 12.52
C LYS A 68 -9.97 -10.93 12.79
N ARG A 69 -9.27 -11.54 13.75
CA ARG A 69 -7.88 -11.16 14.06
C ARG A 69 -6.97 -11.40 12.84
N ARG A 70 -7.13 -12.53 12.15
CA ARG A 70 -6.38 -12.83 10.93
C ARG A 70 -6.67 -11.84 9.81
N GLU A 71 -7.94 -11.50 9.61
CA GLU A 71 -8.36 -10.51 8.61
C GLU A 71 -7.77 -9.13 8.93
N GLU A 72 -7.82 -8.68 10.19
CA GLU A 72 -7.21 -7.43 10.62
C GLU A 72 -5.68 -7.40 10.42
N GLU A 73 -5.00 -8.51 10.71
CA GLU A 73 -3.56 -8.62 10.46
C GLU A 73 -3.23 -8.59 8.97
N GLU A 74 -4.04 -9.22 8.12
CA GLU A 74 -3.87 -9.17 6.68
C GLU A 74 -4.12 -7.76 6.13
N ASN A 75 -5.17 -7.09 6.59
CA ASN A 75 -5.47 -5.71 6.23
C ASN A 75 -4.33 -4.76 6.64
N LYS A 76 -3.80 -4.90 7.86
CA LYS A 76 -2.62 -4.12 8.30
C LYS A 76 -1.39 -4.37 7.42
N LYS A 77 -1.15 -5.61 6.99
CA LYS A 77 -0.04 -5.93 6.06
C LYS A 77 -0.27 -5.31 4.69
N ARG A 78 -1.50 -5.34 4.17
CA ARG A 78 -1.87 -4.71 2.89
C ARG A 78 -1.69 -3.20 2.94
N GLU A 79 -2.19 -2.55 3.99
CA GLU A 79 -2.02 -1.11 4.20
C GLU A 79 -0.54 -0.71 4.32
N ALA A 80 0.25 -1.46 5.09
CA ALA A 80 1.68 -1.22 5.21
C ALA A 80 2.41 -1.37 3.86
N LEU A 81 2.05 -2.39 3.07
CA LEU A 81 2.60 -2.58 1.74
C LEU A 81 2.21 -1.45 0.80
N GLU A 82 0.95 -1.01 0.83
CA GLU A 82 0.46 0.11 0.03
C GLU A 82 1.18 1.42 0.38
N GLN A 83 1.42 1.68 1.67
CA GLN A 83 2.21 2.84 2.12
C GLN A 83 3.64 2.80 1.57
N ILE A 84 4.31 1.66 1.64
CA ILE A 84 5.67 1.49 1.10
C ILE A 84 5.68 1.71 -0.42
N MET A 85 4.71 1.15 -1.14
CA MET A 85 4.59 1.32 -2.58
C MET A 85 4.32 2.78 -2.96
N ALA A 86 3.45 3.46 -2.22
CA ALA A 86 3.17 4.88 -2.42
C ALA A 86 4.42 5.75 -2.16
N GLU A 87 5.19 5.47 -1.11
CA GLU A 87 6.42 6.20 -0.81
C GLU A 87 7.49 5.96 -1.89
N ASN A 88 7.66 4.72 -2.35
CA ASN A 88 8.58 4.39 -3.44
C ASN A 88 8.18 5.09 -4.75
N ASN A 89 6.89 5.08 -5.08
CA ASN A 89 6.38 5.76 -6.26
C ASN A 89 6.63 7.28 -6.19
N ARG A 90 6.40 7.90 -5.02
CA ARG A 90 6.73 9.33 -4.81
C ARG A 90 8.22 9.61 -5.04
N LYS A 91 9.10 8.79 -4.49
CA LYS A 91 10.55 8.94 -4.68
C LYS A 91 10.96 8.81 -6.15
N ILE A 92 10.34 7.89 -6.89
CA ILE A 92 10.58 7.71 -8.33
C ILE A 92 10.10 8.94 -9.10
N GLU A 93 8.88 9.42 -8.81
CA GLU A 93 8.30 10.59 -9.46
C GLU A 93 9.14 11.86 -9.20
N GLU A 94 9.55 12.09 -7.95
CA GLU A 94 10.43 13.21 -7.59
C GLU A 94 11.78 13.14 -8.31
N ALA A 95 12.40 11.95 -8.37
CA ALA A 95 13.64 11.76 -9.10
C ALA A 95 13.48 12.03 -10.59
N GLN A 96 12.39 11.54 -11.20
CA GLN A 96 12.08 11.80 -12.61
C GLN A 96 11.82 13.28 -12.88
N LYS A 97 11.07 13.94 -12.00
CA LYS A 97 10.79 15.38 -12.09
C LYS A 97 12.07 16.19 -12.02
N LYS A 98 12.96 15.88 -11.08
CA LYS A 98 14.26 16.55 -10.95
C LYS A 98 15.13 16.36 -12.20
N LEU A 99 15.20 15.15 -12.74
CA LEU A 99 15.91 14.88 -13.99
C LEU A 99 15.30 15.64 -15.18
N ALA A 100 13.98 15.78 -15.24
CA ALA A 100 13.30 16.56 -16.26
C ALA A 100 13.61 18.06 -16.13
N GLU A 101 13.59 18.60 -14.91
CA GLU A 101 13.97 19.99 -14.61
C GLU A 101 15.42 20.27 -15.01
N GLU A 102 16.35 19.39 -14.64
CA GLU A 102 17.77 19.52 -15.02
C GLU A 102 17.98 19.49 -16.54
N ARG A 103 17.26 18.61 -17.25
CA ARG A 103 17.29 18.57 -18.73
C ARG A 103 16.75 19.85 -19.35
N LEU A 104 15.65 20.38 -18.84
CA LEU A 104 15.07 21.63 -19.32
C LEU A 104 16.01 22.83 -19.07
N ALA A 105 16.62 22.90 -17.88
CA ALA A 105 17.59 23.93 -17.54
C ALA A 105 18.82 23.90 -18.47
N MET A 106 19.34 22.70 -18.77
CA MET A 106 20.45 22.54 -19.73
C MET A 106 20.09 23.06 -21.13
N VAL A 107 18.87 22.79 -21.60
CA VAL A 107 18.40 23.28 -22.91
C VAL A 107 18.22 24.79 -22.90
N GLU A 108 17.70 25.37 -21.82
CA GLU A 108 17.58 26.83 -21.67
C GLU A 108 18.95 27.51 -21.70
N GLU A 109 19.94 26.97 -20.99
CA GLU A 109 21.30 27.50 -21.00
C GLU A 109 21.97 27.37 -22.37
N GLN A 110 21.79 26.24 -23.07
CA GLN A 110 22.24 26.10 -24.46
C GLN A 110 21.64 27.17 -25.37
N ARG A 111 20.33 27.45 -25.22
CA ARG A 111 19.64 28.50 -25.97
C ARG A 111 20.23 29.88 -25.67
N LYS A 112 20.46 30.24 -24.40
CA LYS A 112 21.09 31.53 -24.03
C LYS A 112 22.48 31.67 -24.64
N MET A 113 23.31 30.63 -24.54
CA MET A 113 24.66 30.60 -25.12
C MET A 113 24.63 30.78 -26.65
N GLU A 114 23.66 30.16 -27.33
CA GLU A 114 23.48 30.32 -28.77
C GLU A 114 23.02 31.74 -29.14
N GLU A 115 22.08 32.32 -28.38
CA GLU A 115 21.63 33.70 -28.54
C GLU A 115 22.80 34.70 -28.37
N GLU A 116 23.63 34.51 -27.33
CA GLU A 116 24.84 35.31 -27.10
C GLU A 116 25.86 35.14 -28.22
N ARG A 117 26.12 33.90 -28.65
CA ARG A 117 27.03 33.61 -29.76
C ARG A 117 26.55 34.26 -31.06
N GLN A 118 25.25 34.26 -31.31
CA GLN A 118 24.66 34.91 -32.48
C GLN A 118 24.78 36.44 -32.39
N LYS A 119 24.59 37.03 -31.20
CA LYS A 119 24.78 38.46 -30.97
C LYS A 119 26.23 38.88 -31.21
N MET A 120 27.20 38.14 -30.64
CA MET A 120 28.63 38.36 -30.87
C MET A 120 29.01 38.23 -32.34
N ARG A 121 28.44 37.26 -33.07
CA ARG A 121 28.64 37.13 -34.53
C ARG A 121 28.11 38.36 -35.28
N LYS A 122 26.89 38.82 -34.97
CA LYS A 122 26.30 40.03 -35.59
C LYS A 122 27.11 41.28 -35.29
N GLU A 123 27.62 41.43 -34.07
CA GLU A 123 28.47 42.56 -33.68
C GLU A 123 29.83 42.52 -34.38
N ALA A 124 30.47 41.34 -34.48
CA ALA A 124 31.72 41.17 -35.21
C ALA A 124 31.54 41.46 -36.71
N GLU A 125 30.43 41.04 -37.33
CA GLU A 125 30.13 41.34 -38.72
C GLU A 125 29.90 42.84 -38.96
N LYS A 126 29.22 43.53 -38.02
CA LYS A 126 29.07 44.99 -38.06
C LYS A 126 30.42 45.70 -37.98
N ARG A 127 31.30 45.31 -37.04
CA ARG A 127 32.66 45.86 -36.91
C ARG A 127 33.47 45.66 -38.18
N LYS A 128 33.46 44.45 -38.77
CA LYS A 128 34.12 44.17 -40.06
C LYS A 128 33.59 45.06 -41.19
N LYS A 129 32.27 45.27 -41.28
CA LYS A 129 31.66 46.18 -42.27
C LYS A 129 32.08 47.63 -42.04
N GLU A 130 32.15 48.08 -40.80
CA GLU A 130 32.62 49.44 -40.44
C GLU A 130 34.10 49.63 -40.77
N GLU A 131 34.95 48.66 -40.43
CA GLU A 131 36.37 48.62 -40.80
C GLU A 131 36.55 48.64 -42.32
N GLN A 132 35.80 47.81 -43.06
CA GLN A 132 35.82 47.80 -44.52
C GLN A 132 35.39 49.17 -45.10
N LYS A 133 34.35 49.81 -44.54
CA LYS A 133 33.93 51.16 -44.95
C LYS A 133 35.04 52.20 -44.70
N LYS A 134 35.74 52.11 -43.57
CA LYS A 134 36.87 52.99 -43.22
C LYS A 134 38.06 52.81 -44.18
N ILE A 135 38.38 51.57 -44.56
CA ILE A 135 39.45 51.26 -45.53
C ILE A 135 39.06 51.70 -46.94
N LEU A 136 37.83 51.41 -47.37
CA LEU A 136 37.33 51.74 -48.70
C LEU A 136 37.03 53.25 -48.87
N GLY A 137 37.07 54.04 -47.78
CA GLY A 137 36.87 55.50 -47.82
C GLY A 137 35.42 55.94 -48.14
N LYS A 138 34.45 55.03 -48.03
CA LYS A 138 33.03 55.33 -48.25
C LYS A 138 32.52 56.20 -47.09
N ASN A 139 31.74 57.24 -47.36
CA ASN A 139 31.25 58.22 -46.37
C ASN A 139 32.37 59.08 -45.70
N ASN A 140 33.33 59.62 -46.45
CA ASN A 140 34.37 60.56 -45.95
C ASN A 140 35.15 60.09 -44.70
N SER A 141 35.20 58.77 -44.44
CA SER A 141 35.79 58.22 -43.22
C SER A 141 37.33 58.22 -43.19
N ARG A 142 37.97 58.51 -44.33
CA ARG A 142 39.43 58.63 -44.45
C ARG A 142 39.84 60.11 -44.39
N PRO A 143 40.57 60.56 -43.34
CA PRO A 143 41.01 61.94 -43.25
C PRO A 143 41.93 62.26 -44.44
N LYS A 144 41.68 63.39 -45.11
CA LYS A 144 42.55 63.87 -46.19
C LYS A 144 43.88 64.32 -45.57
N LEU A 145 44.90 63.47 -45.66
CA LEU A 145 46.25 63.81 -45.26
C LEU A 145 46.85 64.73 -46.33
N SER A 146 47.09 65.99 -45.99
CA SER A 146 47.90 66.90 -46.81
C SER A 146 49.38 66.67 -46.48
N PHE A 147 50.09 65.95 -47.35
CA PHE A 147 51.54 65.83 -47.27
C PHE A 147 52.19 66.97 -48.07
N SER A 148 52.97 67.82 -47.42
CA SER A 148 53.92 68.71 -48.08
C SER A 148 55.18 67.91 -48.40
N LEU A 149 55.44 67.66 -49.69
CA LEU A 149 56.74 67.11 -50.10
C LEU A 149 57.82 68.18 -49.90
N LYS A 150 58.78 67.92 -49.03
CA LYS A 150 60.04 68.67 -49.00
C LYS A 150 60.89 68.21 -50.20
N PRO A 151 61.35 69.12 -51.09
CA PRO A 151 62.17 68.72 -52.23
C PRO A 151 63.53 68.17 -51.76
N ILE A 152 63.88 66.98 -52.24
CA ILE A 152 65.21 66.39 -52.13
C ILE A 152 66.10 67.04 -53.19
N THR A 153 67.10 67.81 -52.76
CA THR A 153 68.18 68.30 -53.63
C THR A 153 69.19 67.17 -53.85
N ALA A 154 69.21 66.62 -55.07
CA ALA A 154 70.11 65.56 -55.48
C ALA A 154 71.10 66.08 -56.55
N TRP A 155 72.32 66.36 -56.08
CA TRP A 155 73.67 66.23 -56.67
C TRP A 155 73.98 66.50 -58.16
N ALA A 156 74.97 67.41 -58.33
CA ALA A 156 76.19 67.30 -59.12
C ALA A 156 76.12 66.83 -60.59
N THR A 157 76.36 67.79 -61.51
CA THR A 157 76.83 67.51 -62.87
C THR A 157 78.33 67.83 -62.97
N CYS A 158 79.15 66.79 -63.17
CA CYS A 158 80.51 66.88 -63.70
C CYS A 158 80.54 67.67 -65.01
N LYS A 159 81.58 68.50 -65.18
CA LYS A 159 81.97 69.04 -66.48
C LYS A 159 83.51 69.09 -66.54
N LEU A 160 84.12 68.10 -67.21
CA LEU A 160 85.37 68.28 -67.98
C LEU A 160 85.00 69.06 -69.26
N PRO A 161 85.90 69.80 -69.95
CA PRO A 161 87.35 69.58 -70.19
C PRO A 161 88.18 70.87 -69.93
N GLU A 162 89.49 71.02 -70.16
CA GLU A 162 90.48 70.41 -71.06
C GLU A 162 91.89 70.62 -70.44
#